data_AF-A0A221SXM1-F1
#
_entry.id   AF-A0A221SXM1-F1
#
_cell.length_a   1.000
_cell.length_b   1.000
_cell.length_c   1.000
_cell.angle_alpha   90.00
_cell.angle_beta   90.00
_cell.angle_gamma   90.00
#
_symmetry.space_group_name_H-M   'P 1'
#
loop_
_entity.id
_entity.type
_entity.pdbx_description
1 polymer ?
#
loop_
_entity_poly.entity_id
_entity_poly.type
_entity_poly.pdbx_seq_one_letter_code
_entity_poly.pdbx_strand_id
1 'polypeptide(L)'
;MRLLNALQWSFPPHYKQVENTERIYTAGASVANVTREVRKILFHNTVSYDLRNAHLAIAAKLWGLTSLTALLEREGSIWPHLLAELDLDAAHKDALKPILYSTVYGMAQPALKAQITRTFDKQVTQKYFSTSLSGAIVEARNERMQRISDDGGIQDAFGQVHPLAVQKDLPRGTQKRQVRSLLSREVSSYEVKVMLSAVDVATRTDKFRIVLWLHDGILVRYTDRTQQARWDHQLRAAVDAAAQHHGFATRLEVGG
;
A
#
# COMPACT_ATOMS: atom_id res chain seq x y z
N MET A 1 21.04 23.13 37.97
CA MET A 1 19.69 22.77 37.48
C MET A 1 19.48 21.27 37.61
N ARG A 2 18.80 20.82 38.67
CA ARG A 2 18.17 19.50 38.71
C ARG A 2 16.85 19.64 37.96
N LEU A 3 16.81 19.33 36.67
CA LEU A 3 15.62 19.49 35.84
C LEU A 3 15.34 18.18 35.09
N LEU A 4 14.12 17.67 35.32
CA LEU A 4 13.41 16.66 34.53
C LEU A 4 13.87 15.19 34.68
N ASN A 5 13.74 14.61 35.89
CA ASN A 5 13.87 13.16 36.10
C ASN A 5 12.58 12.36 35.92
N ALA A 6 11.45 12.99 35.57
CA ALA A 6 10.20 12.27 35.31
C ALA A 6 9.24 13.14 34.49
N LEU A 7 9.51 13.32 33.21
CA LEU A 7 8.45 13.59 32.24
C LEU A 7 8.20 12.29 31.50
N GLN A 8 7.13 11.59 31.87
CA GLN A 8 6.63 10.45 31.10
C GLN A 8 6.00 11.05 29.83
N TRP A 9 6.82 11.33 28.81
CA TRP A 9 6.32 11.74 27.50
C TRP A 9 5.64 10.53 26.86
N SER A 10 4.35 10.33 27.14
CA SER A 10 3.51 9.55 26.25
C SER A 10 3.03 10.50 25.15
N PHE A 11 3.58 10.35 23.96
CA PHE A 11 3.00 10.91 22.74
C PHE A 11 2.37 9.76 21.94
N PRO A 12 1.29 9.14 22.46
CA PRO A 12 0.70 7.98 21.80
C PRO A 12 0.18 8.42 20.41
N PRO A 13 0.35 7.59 19.37
CA PRO A 13 -0.30 7.86 18.11
C PRO A 13 -1.82 7.83 18.33
N HIS A 14 -2.48 8.94 18.04
CA HIS A 14 -3.94 8.98 17.99
C HIS A 14 -4.38 8.52 16.61
N TYR A 15 -5.28 7.55 16.56
CA TYR A 15 -5.76 6.97 15.31
C TYR A 15 -7.20 7.40 15.02
N LYS A 16 -7.52 7.56 13.75
CA LYS A 16 -8.86 7.79 13.22
C LYS A 16 -9.06 6.96 11.96
N GLN A 17 -10.27 6.44 11.79
CA GLN A 17 -10.74 5.98 10.48
C GLN A 17 -11.25 7.19 9.69
N VAL A 18 -11.19 7.12 8.37
CA VAL A 18 -11.76 8.15 7.48
C VAL A 18 -12.81 7.49 6.59
N GLU A 19 -13.82 8.24 6.16
CA GLU A 19 -14.99 7.66 5.46
C GLU A 19 -14.61 6.88 4.20
N ASN A 20 -13.57 7.32 3.47
CA ASN A 20 -13.28 6.84 2.12
C ASN A 20 -12.36 5.61 2.03
N THR A 21 -11.96 5.01 3.15
CA THR A 21 -11.04 3.86 3.15
C THR A 21 -11.02 3.17 4.51
N GLU A 22 -10.76 1.86 4.51
CA GLU A 22 -10.60 1.05 5.72
C GLU A 22 -9.27 1.29 6.44
N ARG A 23 -8.38 2.10 5.84
CA ARG A 23 -7.11 2.45 6.45
C ARG A 23 -7.32 3.26 7.73
N ILE A 24 -6.55 2.87 8.74
CA ILE A 24 -6.37 3.63 9.97
C ILE A 24 -5.34 4.73 9.70
N TYR A 25 -5.73 5.98 9.90
CA TYR A 25 -4.86 7.16 9.80
C TYR A 25 -4.56 7.70 11.19
N THR A 26 -3.53 8.54 11.28
CA THR A 26 -3.33 9.31 12.51
C THR A 26 -4.09 10.62 12.53
N ALA A 27 -4.58 11.01 13.71
CA ALA A 27 -5.27 12.26 13.98
C ALA A 27 -4.32 13.30 14.58
N GLY A 28 -4.45 14.55 14.13
CA GLY A 28 -3.67 15.68 14.66
C GLY A 28 -2.16 15.58 14.42
N ALA A 29 -1.39 16.25 15.28
CA ALA A 29 0.05 16.07 15.35
C ALA A 29 0.33 14.67 15.92
N SER A 30 0.77 13.76 15.06
CA SER A 30 1.06 12.37 15.42
C SER A 30 2.48 12.00 15.03
N VAL A 31 3.10 11.15 15.84
CA VAL A 31 4.44 10.61 15.59
C VAL A 31 4.51 9.74 14.33
N ALA A 32 3.38 9.28 13.78
CA ALA A 32 3.38 8.62 12.47
C ALA A 32 3.68 9.59 11.31
N ASN A 33 3.37 10.89 11.49
CA ASN A 33 3.50 11.90 10.44
C ASN A 33 4.90 12.53 10.37
N VAL A 34 5.80 12.22 11.30
CA VAL A 34 7.20 12.68 11.23
C VAL A 34 7.98 11.88 10.18
N THR A 35 9.12 12.42 9.71
CA THR A 35 9.93 11.73 8.69
C THR A 35 10.46 10.39 9.18
N ARG A 36 10.85 9.50 8.25
CA ARG A 36 11.41 8.18 8.59
C ARG A 36 12.63 8.29 9.51
N GLU A 37 13.48 9.28 9.26
CA GLU A 37 14.70 9.56 10.03
C GLU A 37 14.35 9.92 11.47
N VAL A 38 13.36 10.81 11.66
CA VAL A 38 12.86 11.17 13.00
C VAL A 38 12.21 9.97 13.68
N ARG A 39 11.43 9.15 12.95
CA ARG A 39 10.85 7.91 13.50
C ARG A 39 11.94 6.93 13.97
N LYS A 40 13.03 6.76 13.21
CA LYS A 40 14.14 5.89 13.61
C LYS A 40 14.78 6.33 14.94
N ILE A 41 14.88 7.64 15.17
CA ILE A 41 15.39 8.21 16.43
C ILE A 41 14.40 7.99 17.57
N LEU A 42 13.13 8.36 17.37
CA LEU A 42 12.09 8.27 18.41
C LEU A 42 11.77 6.83 18.80
N PHE A 43 11.77 5.92 17.83
CA PHE A 43 11.47 4.51 17.98
C PHE A 43 12.72 3.64 17.86
N HIS A 44 13.83 4.06 18.47
CA HIS A 44 15.00 3.20 18.60
C HIS A 44 14.63 1.85 19.27
N ASN A 45 15.40 0.80 18.96
CA ASN A 45 15.12 -0.60 19.36
C ASN A 45 13.76 -1.15 18.89
N THR A 46 13.28 -0.69 17.74
CA THR A 46 12.16 -1.32 17.02
C THR A 46 12.64 -1.96 15.73
N VAL A 47 11.86 -2.91 15.24
CA VAL A 47 12.02 -3.51 13.91
C VAL A 47 10.87 -3.00 13.05
N SER A 48 11.20 -2.46 11.87
CA SER A 48 10.21 -2.07 10.87
C SER A 48 9.85 -3.29 10.05
N TYR A 49 8.57 -3.43 9.73
CA TYR A 49 8.07 -4.42 8.80
C TYR A 49 7.19 -3.74 7.77
N ASP A 50 7.29 -4.13 6.51
CA ASP A 50 6.49 -3.57 5.41
C ASP A 50 6.11 -4.69 4.43
N LEU A 51 4.90 -4.64 3.88
CA LEU A 51 4.45 -5.53 2.81
C LEU A 51 5.15 -5.19 1.50
N ARG A 52 5.79 -6.19 0.92
CA ARG A 52 6.48 -6.03 -0.36
C ARG A 52 5.49 -5.79 -1.50
N ASN A 53 5.59 -4.64 -2.17
CA ASN A 53 4.75 -4.26 -3.32
C ASN A 53 3.24 -4.39 -3.04
N ALA A 54 2.78 -4.14 -1.81
CA ALA A 54 1.43 -4.45 -1.31
C ALA A 54 0.31 -4.14 -2.32
N HIS A 55 0.11 -2.85 -2.63
CA HIS A 55 -0.94 -2.40 -3.54
C HIS A 55 -0.81 -2.95 -4.96
N LEU A 56 0.42 -3.10 -5.46
CA LEU A 56 0.65 -3.63 -6.80
C LEU A 56 0.29 -5.12 -6.86
N ALA A 57 0.67 -5.91 -5.86
CA ALA A 57 0.36 -7.33 -5.77
C ALA A 57 -1.16 -7.56 -5.60
N ILE A 58 -1.81 -6.76 -4.77
CA ILE A 58 -3.27 -6.79 -4.58
C ILE A 58 -3.97 -6.44 -5.89
N ALA A 59 -3.60 -5.33 -6.52
CA ALA A 59 -4.16 -4.92 -7.81
C ALA A 59 -3.93 -5.97 -8.90
N ALA A 60 -2.73 -6.56 -8.96
CA ALA A 60 -2.41 -7.61 -9.92
C ALA A 60 -3.38 -8.78 -9.83
N LYS A 61 -3.66 -9.24 -8.60
CA LYS A 61 -4.60 -10.31 -8.34
C LYS A 61 -6.05 -9.92 -8.66
N LEU A 62 -6.52 -8.80 -8.11
CA LEU A 62 -7.91 -8.36 -8.26
C LEU A 62 -8.28 -8.02 -9.70
N TRP A 63 -7.32 -7.54 -10.49
CA TRP A 63 -7.55 -7.13 -11.87
C TRP A 63 -7.23 -8.22 -12.89
N GLY A 64 -6.72 -9.38 -12.46
CA GLY A 64 -6.45 -10.52 -13.34
C GLY A 64 -5.11 -10.45 -14.10
N LEU A 65 -4.14 -9.68 -13.61
CA LEU A 65 -2.80 -9.56 -14.20
C LEU A 65 -1.93 -10.77 -13.82
N THR A 66 -2.18 -11.92 -14.45
CA THR A 66 -1.49 -13.19 -14.18
C THR A 66 0.02 -13.12 -14.43
N SER A 67 0.46 -12.51 -15.54
CA SER A 67 1.89 -12.35 -15.84
C SER A 67 2.62 -11.51 -14.79
N LEU A 68 2.00 -10.42 -14.32
CA LEU A 68 2.55 -9.60 -13.24
C LEU A 68 2.58 -10.36 -11.91
N THR A 69 1.52 -11.12 -11.61
CA THR A 69 1.45 -11.96 -10.41
C THR A 69 2.61 -12.96 -10.40
N ALA A 70 2.80 -13.71 -11.49
CA ALA A 70 3.89 -14.68 -11.62
C ALA A 70 5.28 -14.01 -11.53
N LEU A 71 5.44 -12.80 -12.11
CA LEU A 71 6.67 -12.03 -11.98
C LEU A 71 6.97 -11.68 -10.52
N LEU A 72 5.98 -11.18 -9.78
CA LEU A 72 6.13 -10.80 -8.38
C LEU A 72 6.41 -12.01 -7.47
N GLU A 73 5.82 -13.18 -7.77
CA GLU A 73 6.10 -14.43 -7.06
C GLU A 73 7.54 -14.90 -7.31
N ARG A 74 7.98 -14.91 -8.56
CA ARG A 74 9.30 -15.41 -8.97
C ARG A 74 10.43 -14.49 -8.53
N GLU A 75 10.28 -13.19 -8.73
CA GLU A 75 11.39 -12.23 -8.63
C GLU A 75 11.24 -11.25 -7.47
N GLY A 76 10.04 -11.14 -6.89
CA GLY A 76 9.78 -10.25 -5.76
C GLY A 76 9.78 -8.76 -6.07
N SER A 77 10.13 -8.35 -7.28
CA SER A 77 10.27 -6.94 -7.64
C SER A 77 9.92 -6.71 -9.11
N ILE A 78 9.03 -5.76 -9.37
CA ILE A 78 8.73 -5.31 -10.74
C ILE A 78 9.83 -4.40 -11.30
N TRP A 79 10.62 -3.75 -10.42
CA TRP A 79 11.46 -2.61 -10.81
C TRP A 79 12.50 -2.92 -11.89
N PRO A 80 13.28 -4.04 -11.83
CA PRO A 80 14.27 -4.34 -12.86
C PRO A 80 13.63 -4.47 -14.25
N HIS A 81 12.50 -5.17 -14.35
CA HIS A 81 11.80 -5.38 -15.62
C HIS A 81 11.15 -4.10 -16.14
N LEU A 82 10.48 -3.37 -15.26
CA LEU A 82 9.82 -2.13 -15.67
C LEU A 82 10.83 -1.07 -16.12
N LEU A 83 11.98 -0.96 -15.46
CA LEU A 83 13.05 -0.07 -15.88
C LEU A 83 13.63 -0.49 -17.22
N ALA A 84 13.89 -1.78 -17.41
CA ALA A 84 14.38 -2.32 -18.68
C ALA A 84 13.40 -2.07 -19.85
N GLU A 85 12.10 -2.32 -19.66
CA GLU A 85 11.06 -2.07 -20.68
C GLU A 85 10.95 -0.59 -21.09
N LEU A 86 11.32 0.32 -20.19
CA LEU A 86 11.26 1.77 -20.42
C LEU A 86 12.59 2.36 -20.91
N ASP A 87 13.64 1.55 -21.05
CA ASP A 87 15.02 1.97 -21.27
C ASP A 87 15.50 2.99 -20.23
N LEU A 88 15.21 2.71 -18.95
CA LEU A 88 15.63 3.49 -17.80
C LEU A 88 16.62 2.70 -16.93
N ASP A 89 17.53 3.41 -16.26
CA ASP A 89 18.44 2.80 -15.29
C ASP A 89 17.87 2.82 -13.86
N ALA A 90 18.60 2.20 -12.92
CA ALA A 90 18.21 2.12 -11.51
C ALA A 90 18.05 3.48 -10.80
N ALA A 91 18.73 4.55 -11.27
CA ALA A 91 18.63 5.88 -10.67
C ALA A 91 17.25 6.51 -10.90
N HIS A 92 16.52 6.07 -11.93
CA HIS A 92 15.18 6.56 -12.25
C HIS A 92 14.06 5.91 -11.42
N LYS A 93 14.38 4.87 -10.64
CA LYS A 93 13.39 4.12 -9.84
C LYS A 93 12.55 5.01 -8.93
N ASP A 94 13.19 5.94 -8.21
CA ASP A 94 12.51 6.80 -7.24
C ASP A 94 11.58 7.81 -7.92
N ALA A 95 11.90 8.23 -9.15
CA ALA A 95 11.05 9.08 -9.98
C ALA A 95 9.88 8.31 -10.62
N LEU A 96 10.11 7.04 -11.00
CA LEU A 96 9.10 6.18 -11.62
C LEU A 96 8.10 5.62 -10.60
N LYS A 97 8.53 5.39 -9.36
CA LYS A 97 7.69 4.78 -8.33
C LYS A 97 6.38 5.57 -8.09
N PRO A 98 6.38 6.90 -7.88
CA PRO A 98 5.15 7.68 -7.74
C PRO A 98 4.19 7.57 -8.94
N ILE A 99 4.71 7.39 -10.16
CA ILE A 99 3.92 7.24 -11.39
C ILE A 99 3.20 5.90 -11.41
N LEU A 100 3.91 4.81 -11.10
CA LEU A 100 3.32 3.47 -11.03
C LEU A 100 2.20 3.42 -10.00
N TYR A 101 2.44 3.97 -8.79
CA TYR A 101 1.40 4.00 -7.76
C TYR A 101 0.24 4.93 -8.12
N SER A 102 0.50 6.06 -8.79
CA SER A 102 -0.57 6.92 -9.33
C SER A 102 -1.43 6.20 -10.36
N THR A 103 -0.83 5.29 -11.15
CA THR A 103 -1.56 4.41 -12.06
C THR A 103 -2.49 3.48 -11.29
N VAL A 104 -1.98 2.82 -10.24
CA VAL A 104 -2.77 1.91 -9.39
C VAL A 104 -3.92 2.64 -8.70
N TYR A 105 -3.70 3.88 -8.24
CA TYR A 105 -4.73 4.72 -7.62
C TYR A 105 -5.71 5.37 -8.62
N GLY A 106 -5.63 5.00 -9.90
CA GLY A 106 -6.61 5.41 -10.91
C GLY A 106 -6.45 6.85 -11.41
N MET A 107 -5.24 7.44 -11.35
CA MET A 107 -4.97 8.76 -11.94
C MET A 107 -5.47 8.81 -13.39
N ALA A 108 -6.14 9.92 -13.75
CA ALA A 108 -6.67 10.12 -15.10
C ALA A 108 -5.56 9.99 -16.15
N GLN A 109 -5.81 9.29 -17.26
CA GLN A 109 -4.79 9.08 -18.30
C GLN A 109 -4.15 10.38 -18.82
N PRO A 110 -4.88 11.50 -19.06
CA PRO A 110 -4.24 12.76 -19.45
C PRO A 110 -3.30 13.30 -18.37
N ALA A 111 -3.68 13.22 -17.10
CA ALA A 111 -2.86 13.65 -15.97
C ALA A 111 -1.63 12.75 -15.78
N LEU A 112 -1.80 11.44 -15.97
CA LEU A 112 -0.71 10.46 -15.90
C LEU A 112 0.30 10.68 -17.02
N LYS A 113 -0.16 10.89 -18.28
CA LYS A 113 0.70 11.27 -19.41
C LYS A 113 1.48 12.54 -19.09
N ALA A 114 0.82 13.59 -18.61
CA ALA A 114 1.46 14.86 -18.26
C ALA A 114 2.49 14.69 -17.13
N GLN A 115 2.21 13.85 -16.12
CA GLN A 115 3.16 13.54 -15.06
C GLN A 115 4.40 12.84 -15.61
N ILE A 116 4.23 11.78 -16.41
CA ILE A 116 5.36 11.03 -17.00
C ILE A 116 6.20 11.94 -17.89
N THR A 117 5.58 12.71 -18.79
CA THR A 117 6.30 13.60 -19.71
C THR A 117 7.09 14.68 -18.95
N ARG A 118 6.57 15.19 -17.83
CA ARG A 118 7.26 16.18 -17.00
C ARG A 118 8.41 15.56 -16.20
N THR A 119 8.27 14.32 -15.76
CA THR A 119 9.28 13.61 -14.96
C THR A 119 10.42 13.06 -15.82
N PHE A 120 10.10 12.59 -17.03
CA PHE A 120 11.04 12.03 -17.98
C PHE A 120 10.93 12.79 -19.31
N ASP A 121 10.20 12.24 -20.28
CA ASP A 121 9.95 12.86 -21.58
C ASP A 121 8.76 12.18 -22.31
N LYS A 122 8.54 12.60 -23.56
CA LYS A 122 7.48 12.06 -24.42
C LYS A 122 7.75 10.61 -24.86
N GLN A 123 9.01 10.21 -25.01
CA GLN A 123 9.38 8.86 -25.45
C GLN A 123 9.07 7.84 -24.36
N VAL A 124 9.50 8.09 -23.11
CA VAL A 124 9.16 7.28 -21.94
C VAL A 124 7.65 7.26 -21.74
N THR A 125 6.97 8.39 -21.96
CA THR A 125 5.50 8.44 -21.91
C THR A 125 4.87 7.47 -22.90
N GLN A 126 5.32 7.45 -24.16
CA GLN A 126 4.78 6.53 -25.16
C GLN A 126 5.04 5.07 -24.78
N LYS A 127 6.27 4.72 -24.39
CA LYS A 127 6.64 3.36 -23.96
C LYS A 127 5.80 2.89 -22.78
N TYR A 128 5.60 3.74 -21.77
CA TYR A 128 4.84 3.38 -20.57
C TYR A 128 3.44 2.84 -20.87
N PHE A 129 2.77 3.37 -21.90
CA PHE A 129 1.44 2.90 -22.29
C PHE A 129 1.45 1.74 -23.29
N SER A 130 2.60 1.37 -23.86
CA SER A 130 2.71 0.33 -24.89
C SER A 130 3.49 -0.90 -24.45
N THR A 131 4.14 -0.90 -23.28
CA THR A 131 4.92 -2.05 -22.82
C THR A 131 4.04 -3.13 -22.20
N SER A 132 4.57 -4.36 -22.15
CA SER A 132 3.87 -5.52 -21.59
C SER A 132 3.54 -5.40 -20.11
N LEU A 133 4.32 -4.65 -19.32
CA LEU A 133 4.04 -4.47 -17.89
C LEU A 133 3.16 -3.24 -17.62
N SER A 134 3.66 -2.03 -17.86
CA SER A 134 2.91 -0.83 -17.48
C SER A 134 1.69 -0.58 -18.36
N GLY A 135 1.75 -0.96 -19.65
CA GLY A 135 0.59 -0.93 -20.54
C GLY A 135 -0.53 -1.84 -20.03
N ALA A 136 -0.21 -3.11 -19.73
CA ALA A 136 -1.17 -4.07 -19.18
C ALA A 136 -1.77 -3.60 -17.85
N ILE A 137 -0.98 -2.98 -16.95
CA ILE A 137 -1.50 -2.41 -15.70
C ILE A 137 -2.51 -1.30 -15.99
N VAL A 138 -2.23 -0.42 -16.96
CA VAL A 138 -3.16 0.65 -17.35
C VAL A 138 -4.46 0.08 -17.92
N GLU A 139 -4.37 -0.92 -18.79
CA GLU A 139 -5.52 -1.59 -19.40
C GLU A 139 -6.39 -2.26 -18.34
N ALA A 140 -5.81 -3.15 -17.51
CA ALA A 140 -6.53 -3.86 -16.46
C ALA A 140 -7.16 -2.90 -15.44
N ARG A 141 -6.49 -1.78 -15.14
CA ARG A 141 -7.05 -0.72 -14.29
C ARG A 141 -8.29 -0.09 -14.93
N ASN A 142 -8.24 0.22 -16.22
CA ASN A 142 -9.38 0.81 -16.93
C ASN A 142 -10.55 -0.18 -17.00
N GLU A 143 -10.27 -1.45 -17.25
CA GLU A 143 -11.27 -2.52 -17.22
C GLU A 143 -11.89 -2.69 -15.83
N ARG A 144 -11.09 -2.66 -14.75
CA ARG A 144 -11.65 -2.70 -13.39
C ARG A 144 -12.51 -1.48 -13.11
N MET A 145 -12.08 -0.28 -13.50
CA MET A 145 -12.88 0.94 -13.35
C MET A 145 -14.20 0.86 -14.12
N GLN A 146 -14.21 0.26 -15.31
CA GLN A 146 -15.43 0.02 -16.08
C GLN A 146 -16.36 -0.96 -15.35
N ARG A 147 -15.83 -2.10 -14.89
CA ARG A 147 -16.59 -3.07 -14.07
C ARG A 147 -17.21 -2.43 -12.84
N ILE A 148 -16.48 -1.61 -12.10
CA ILE A 148 -17.03 -0.87 -10.94
C ILE A 148 -18.22 0.01 -11.35
N SER A 149 -18.14 0.65 -12.53
CA SER A 149 -19.24 1.44 -13.08
C SER A 149 -20.45 0.59 -13.45
N ASP A 150 -20.22 -0.58 -14.07
CA ASP A 150 -21.26 -1.49 -14.54
C ASP A 150 -21.95 -2.20 -13.36
N ASP A 151 -21.17 -2.63 -12.36
CA ASP A 151 -21.62 -3.25 -11.11
C ASP A 151 -22.32 -2.24 -10.17
N GLY A 152 -22.19 -0.94 -10.46
CA GLY A 152 -22.77 0.13 -9.65
C GLY A 152 -22.09 0.32 -8.29
N GLY A 153 -20.87 -0.19 -8.08
CA GLY A 153 -20.17 -0.14 -6.81
C GLY A 153 -19.08 -1.20 -6.66
N ILE A 154 -18.65 -1.43 -5.41
CA ILE A 154 -17.77 -2.55 -5.02
C ILE A 154 -18.29 -3.22 -3.76
N GLN A 155 -17.85 -4.45 -3.52
CA GLN A 155 -17.78 -5.03 -2.19
C GLN A 155 -16.32 -5.05 -1.75
N ASP A 156 -16.02 -4.56 -0.55
CA ASP A 156 -14.64 -4.51 -0.04
C ASP A 156 -14.19 -5.84 0.59
N ALA A 157 -12.95 -5.88 1.08
CA ALA A 157 -12.36 -7.07 1.68
C ALA A 157 -13.10 -7.57 2.94
N PHE A 158 -13.89 -6.72 3.61
CA PHE A 158 -14.66 -7.05 4.81
C PHE A 158 -16.11 -7.40 4.50
N GLY A 159 -16.48 -7.42 3.22
CA GLY A 159 -17.81 -7.76 2.77
C GLY A 159 -18.78 -6.58 2.75
N GLN A 160 -18.33 -5.35 3.04
CA GLN A 160 -19.18 -4.17 3.00
C GLN A 160 -19.37 -3.69 1.56
N VAL A 161 -20.61 -3.36 1.22
CA VAL A 161 -20.99 -2.86 -0.12
C VAL A 161 -20.89 -1.34 -0.15
N HIS A 162 -20.21 -0.83 -1.17
CA HIS A 162 -20.01 0.60 -1.41
C HIS A 162 -20.61 0.98 -2.78
N PRO A 163 -21.85 1.49 -2.82
CA PRO A 163 -22.51 1.83 -4.07
C PRO A 163 -21.96 3.13 -4.69
N LEU A 164 -22.04 3.23 -6.02
CA LEU A 164 -21.92 4.49 -6.74
C LEU A 164 -23.17 5.33 -6.53
N ALA A 165 -22.99 6.63 -6.30
CA ALA A 165 -24.12 7.53 -6.17
C ALA A 165 -24.82 7.71 -7.54
N VAL A 166 -26.15 7.82 -7.51
CA VAL A 166 -26.97 7.90 -8.71
C VAL A 166 -26.69 9.21 -9.46
N GLN A 167 -26.54 9.09 -10.78
CA GLN A 167 -26.02 10.13 -11.67
C GLN A 167 -26.91 11.38 -11.77
N LYS A 168 -28.20 11.28 -11.42
CA LYS A 168 -29.23 12.31 -11.71
C LYS A 168 -28.93 13.69 -11.09
N ASP A 169 -28.14 13.76 -10.02
CA ASP A 169 -27.89 15.00 -9.27
C ASP A 169 -26.40 15.38 -9.19
N LEU A 170 -25.52 14.68 -9.90
CA LEU A 170 -24.08 14.85 -9.73
C LEU A 170 -23.45 15.75 -10.81
N PRO A 171 -22.55 16.69 -10.44
CA PRO A 171 -21.77 17.45 -11.41
C PRO A 171 -21.01 16.55 -12.37
N ARG A 172 -20.79 17.01 -13.61
CA ARG A 172 -20.03 16.27 -14.64
C ARG A 172 -18.66 15.84 -14.09
N GLY A 173 -18.33 14.56 -14.28
CA GLY A 173 -17.05 13.98 -13.86
C GLY A 173 -17.01 13.48 -12.41
N THR A 174 -18.05 13.72 -11.60
CA THR A 174 -18.12 13.22 -10.21
C THR A 174 -18.15 11.70 -10.15
N GLN A 175 -18.89 11.04 -11.05
CA GLN A 175 -18.93 9.57 -11.12
C GLN A 175 -17.55 8.97 -11.38
N LYS A 176 -16.77 9.52 -12.33
CA LYS A 176 -15.39 9.06 -12.58
C LYS A 176 -14.48 9.23 -11.36
N ARG A 177 -14.69 10.27 -10.54
CA ARG A 177 -13.96 10.45 -9.27
C ARG A 177 -14.38 9.40 -8.24
N GLN A 178 -15.67 9.11 -8.11
CA GLN A 178 -16.18 8.07 -7.22
C GLN A 178 -15.64 6.70 -7.60
N VAL A 179 -15.66 6.33 -8.89
CA VAL A 179 -15.08 5.07 -9.38
C VAL A 179 -13.60 4.94 -8.99
N ARG A 180 -12.80 6.01 -9.12
CA ARG A 180 -11.39 6.00 -8.66
C ARG A 180 -11.26 5.84 -7.16
N SER A 181 -12.14 6.48 -6.39
CA SER A 181 -12.18 6.34 -4.93
C SER A 181 -12.50 4.90 -4.53
N LEU A 182 -13.48 4.26 -5.19
CA LEU A 182 -13.83 2.86 -4.96
C LEU A 182 -12.69 1.93 -5.37
N LEU A 183 -12.07 2.13 -6.53
CA LEU A 183 -10.89 1.37 -6.96
C LEU A 183 -9.77 1.39 -5.89
N SER A 184 -9.47 2.58 -5.36
CA SER A 184 -8.46 2.75 -4.31
C SER A 184 -8.88 2.11 -2.98
N ARG A 185 -10.17 2.26 -2.60
CA ARG A 185 -10.74 1.64 -1.40
C ARG A 185 -10.64 0.13 -1.46
N GLU A 186 -11.00 -0.48 -2.59
CA GLU A 186 -10.93 -1.92 -2.79
C GLU A 186 -9.54 -2.46 -2.49
N VAL A 187 -8.51 -1.92 -3.14
CA VAL A 187 -7.11 -2.32 -2.92
C VAL A 187 -6.67 -2.10 -1.47
N SER A 188 -6.99 -0.93 -0.91
CA SER A 188 -6.59 -0.58 0.47
C SER A 188 -7.29 -1.45 1.52
N SER A 189 -8.53 -1.89 1.27
CA SER A 189 -9.26 -2.76 2.21
C SER A 189 -8.59 -4.13 2.35
N TYR A 190 -8.09 -4.70 1.25
CA TYR A 190 -7.34 -5.95 1.28
C TYR A 190 -5.96 -5.79 1.92
N GLU A 191 -5.29 -4.65 1.75
CA GLU A 191 -4.06 -4.34 2.48
C GLU A 191 -4.29 -4.39 3.99
N VAL A 192 -5.33 -3.69 4.47
CA VAL A 192 -5.67 -3.66 5.90
C VAL A 192 -6.03 -5.08 6.37
N LYS A 193 -6.85 -5.81 5.61
CA LYS A 193 -7.24 -7.19 5.96
C LYS A 193 -6.04 -8.12 6.12
N VAL A 194 -5.05 -8.03 5.23
CA VAL A 194 -3.80 -8.81 5.33
C VAL A 194 -3.01 -8.37 6.56
N MET A 195 -2.82 -7.07 6.76
CA MET A 195 -2.02 -6.55 7.89
C MET A 195 -2.66 -6.78 9.26
N LEU A 196 -3.98 -6.93 9.36
CA LEU A 196 -4.66 -7.23 10.62
C LEU A 196 -4.20 -8.57 11.23
N SER A 197 -3.70 -9.52 10.42
CA SER A 197 -3.11 -10.75 10.93
C SER A 197 -1.88 -10.50 11.84
N ALA A 198 -1.14 -9.40 11.62
CA ALA A 198 -0.06 -8.99 12.52
C ALA A 198 -0.60 -8.56 13.90
N VAL A 199 -1.76 -7.91 13.92
CA VAL A 199 -2.46 -7.53 15.16
C VAL A 199 -2.96 -8.77 15.89
N ASP A 200 -3.50 -9.76 15.17
CA ASP A 200 -3.92 -11.04 15.76
C ASP A 200 -2.77 -11.78 16.45
N VAL A 201 -1.55 -11.75 15.88
CA VAL A 201 -0.36 -12.31 16.55
C VAL A 201 -0.02 -11.48 17.79
N ALA A 202 0.01 -10.14 17.66
CA ALA A 202 0.40 -9.24 18.73
C ALA A 202 -0.54 -9.28 19.95
N THR A 203 -1.83 -9.53 19.74
CA THR A 203 -2.82 -9.63 20.85
C THR A 203 -2.71 -10.92 21.66
N ARG A 204 -2.04 -11.95 21.13
CA ARG A 204 -1.89 -13.27 21.75
C ARG A 204 -0.61 -13.44 22.57
N THR A 205 0.21 -12.40 22.67
CA THR A 205 1.53 -12.46 23.32
C THR A 205 1.90 -11.13 23.97
N ASP A 206 2.73 -11.20 25.01
CA ASP A 206 3.35 -10.04 25.66
C ASP A 206 4.82 -9.83 25.23
N LYS A 207 5.35 -10.73 24.38
CA LYS A 207 6.77 -10.79 23.97
C LYS A 207 7.17 -9.71 22.96
N PHE A 208 6.20 -9.08 22.34
CA PHE A 208 6.41 -7.88 21.54
C PHE A 208 5.14 -7.03 21.53
N ARG A 209 5.27 -5.80 21.03
CA ARG A 209 4.14 -4.87 20.81
C ARG A 209 4.31 -4.17 19.48
N ILE A 210 3.21 -4.00 18.75
CA ILE A 210 3.14 -3.05 17.63
C ILE A 210 3.05 -1.66 18.25
N VAL A 211 4.09 -0.84 18.05
CA VAL A 211 4.17 0.51 18.63
C VAL A 211 3.76 1.60 17.64
N LEU A 212 3.72 1.28 16.34
CA LEU A 212 3.28 2.18 15.30
C LEU A 212 2.69 1.41 14.11
N TRP A 213 1.51 1.81 13.67
CA TRP A 213 0.89 1.40 12.41
C TRP A 213 1.23 2.39 11.28
N LEU A 214 1.65 1.89 10.12
CA LEU A 214 2.11 2.67 8.96
C LEU A 214 1.42 2.21 7.66
N HIS A 215 0.18 1.73 7.73
CA HIS A 215 -0.58 1.15 6.61
C HIS A 215 -0.06 -0.22 6.16
N ASP A 216 0.76 -0.27 5.11
CA ASP A 216 1.40 -1.50 4.62
C ASP A 216 2.59 -1.92 5.49
N GLY A 217 2.90 -1.15 6.55
CA GLY A 217 3.93 -1.48 7.51
C GLY A 217 3.57 -1.25 8.97
N ILE A 218 4.43 -1.77 9.85
CA ILE A 218 4.34 -1.66 11.30
C ILE A 218 5.73 -1.51 11.93
N LEU A 219 5.81 -0.79 13.04
CA LEU A 219 6.97 -0.82 13.93
C LEU A 219 6.68 -1.73 15.12
N VAL A 220 7.59 -2.66 15.38
CA VAL A 220 7.47 -3.64 16.45
C VAL A 220 8.59 -3.47 17.46
N ARG A 221 8.23 -3.43 18.75
CA ARG A 221 9.18 -3.49 19.85
C ARG A 221 9.11 -4.85 20.52
N TYR A 222 10.21 -5.60 20.50
CA TYR A 222 10.35 -6.84 21.25
C TYR A 222 10.64 -6.54 22.71
N THR A 223 9.88 -7.11 23.63
CA THR A 223 10.10 -6.97 25.08
C THR A 223 11.20 -7.92 25.55
N ASP A 224 11.33 -9.07 24.89
CA ASP A 224 12.41 -10.04 25.08
C ASP A 224 13.16 -10.27 23.76
N ARG A 225 14.39 -9.74 23.67
CA ARG A 225 15.21 -9.83 22.46
C ARG A 225 15.71 -11.24 22.18
N THR A 226 15.78 -12.12 23.19
CA THR A 226 16.20 -13.51 22.98
C THR A 226 15.19 -14.30 22.15
N GLN A 227 13.93 -13.88 22.16
CA GLN A 227 12.85 -14.49 21.40
C GLN A 227 12.52 -13.74 20.10
N GLN A 228 13.26 -12.67 19.77
CA GLN A 228 12.99 -11.85 18.59
C GLN A 228 12.90 -12.68 17.32
N ALA A 229 13.85 -13.59 17.08
CA ALA A 229 13.86 -14.42 15.86
C ALA A 229 12.62 -15.32 15.75
N ARG A 230 12.16 -15.88 16.87
CA ARG A 230 10.95 -16.71 16.93
C ARG A 230 9.71 -15.89 16.58
N TRP A 231 9.57 -14.72 17.20
CA TRP A 231 8.38 -13.88 17.00
C TRP A 231 8.41 -13.14 15.66
N ASP A 232 9.58 -12.80 15.12
CA ASP A 232 9.76 -12.35 13.74
C ASP A 232 9.19 -13.36 12.75
N HIS A 233 9.61 -14.62 12.89
CA HIS A 233 9.13 -15.71 12.05
C HIS A 233 7.61 -15.89 12.18
N GLN A 234 7.06 -15.91 13.40
CA GLN A 234 5.61 -16.08 13.61
C GLN A 234 4.79 -14.92 13.05
N LEU A 235 5.25 -13.68 13.23
CA LEU A 235 4.62 -12.49 12.70
C LEU A 235 4.56 -12.52 11.17
N ARG A 236 5.70 -12.79 10.53
CA ARG A 236 5.80 -12.88 9.07
C ARG A 236 4.98 -14.03 8.52
N ALA A 237 5.05 -15.21 9.13
CA ALA A 237 4.28 -16.37 8.69
C ALA A 237 2.76 -16.12 8.74
N ALA A 238 2.26 -15.39 9.75
CA ALA A 238 0.84 -15.05 9.84
C ALA A 238 0.39 -14.10 8.71
N VAL A 239 1.18 -13.06 8.45
CA VAL A 239 0.89 -12.09 7.39
C VAL A 239 1.02 -12.72 6.01
N ASP A 240 2.05 -13.53 5.79
CA ASP A 240 2.29 -14.24 4.54
C ASP A 240 1.18 -15.27 4.26
N ALA A 241 0.70 -15.98 5.29
CA ALA A 241 -0.44 -16.89 5.16
C ALA A 241 -1.74 -16.13 4.80
N ALA A 242 -1.97 -14.95 5.38
CA ALA A 242 -3.12 -14.11 5.04
C ALA A 242 -3.05 -13.59 3.59
N ALA A 243 -1.86 -13.17 3.13
CA ALA A 243 -1.63 -12.79 1.75
C ALA A 243 -1.86 -13.97 0.79
N GLN A 244 -1.33 -15.15 1.12
CA GLN A 244 -1.50 -16.37 0.33
C GLN A 244 -2.95 -16.83 0.24
N HIS A 245 -3.72 -16.72 1.34
CA HIS A 245 -5.15 -17.05 1.37
C HIS A 245 -5.95 -16.25 0.32
N HIS A 246 -5.57 -14.99 0.08
CA HIS A 246 -6.16 -14.14 -0.94
C HIS A 246 -5.47 -14.24 -2.31
N GLY A 247 -4.39 -15.02 -2.42
CA GLY A 247 -3.60 -15.18 -3.64
C GLY A 247 -2.82 -13.93 -4.03
N PHE A 248 -2.37 -13.14 -3.05
CA PHE A 248 -1.56 -11.96 -3.29
C PHE A 248 -0.07 -12.31 -3.31
N ALA A 249 0.63 -11.90 -4.37
CA ALA A 249 2.08 -12.05 -4.53
C ALA A 249 2.87 -11.03 -3.68
N THR A 250 2.57 -10.97 -2.38
CA THR A 250 3.21 -10.08 -1.39
C THR A 250 3.59 -10.88 -0.14
N ARG A 251 4.50 -10.33 0.66
CA ARG A 251 4.96 -10.91 1.92
C ARG A 251 5.49 -9.81 2.83
N LEU A 252 5.53 -10.08 4.12
CA LEU A 252 6.07 -9.17 5.12
C LEU A 252 7.61 -9.23 5.13
N GLU A 253 8.25 -8.09 4.89
CA GLU A 253 9.70 -7.94 4.90
C GLU A 253 10.15 -6.97 5.99
N VAL A 254 11.37 -7.16 6.49
CA VAL A 254 11.97 -6.21 7.44
C VAL A 254 12.29 -4.91 6.69
N GLY A 255 11.66 -3.82 7.10
CA GLY A 255 11.91 -2.48 6.59
C GLY A 255 13.28 -1.96 7.02
N GLY A 256 14.00 -1.32 6.09
CA GLY A 256 15.36 -0.78 6.32
C GLY A 256 15.43 0.55 7.08
#